data_AF-A0AAE3AD40-F1
#
_entry.id   AF-A0AAE3AD40-F1
#
_cell.length_a   1.000
_cell.length_b   1.000
_cell.length_c   1.000
_cell.angle_alpha   90.00
_cell.angle_beta   90.00
_cell.angle_gamma   90.00
#
_symmetry.space_group_name_H-M   'P 1'
#
loop_
_entity.id
_entity.type
_entity.pdbx_description
1 polymer ?
#
loop_
_entity_poly.entity_id
_entity_poly.type
_entity_poly.pdbx_seq_one_letter_code
_entity_poly.pdbx_strand_id
1 'polypeptide(L)'
;MNKKLKIFRRISACFLAIALLLTLPVQPVLAKDPADASPYSYEETAQESVHVVVTVSCDGIPIVGHDEDETTLAHLDVNIPWFSLEPYGLTDFERYHTKDGTGAYIDKELIRRPTLLHLYIYLLERYCMGLSEDECGQGQLQNGVTEADPYGSVMNMKGDIAYEPTNKVLNITGSPTSLYMQQFWGHDENLMYYRNHVYPLMSKGWGATADYILLSDDDSVDLAMFTNWNFWTNGAFLAFEHDSYTCTAGEALTGKTLKYDTSSVADGGSESFEAAVDGSLQGYVVLGEDRTLTDQVFDAGEGGTWSVTFDKPGTYYIVGLDANAGTEDASCAPPTAKVTVKPVPMLGDINQDGTVTRRDASMVWSIAKGTRTVGDDIMKLADVNGDGQVDALDSAMIYGYVSGKIKEFSGKLTE
;
A
#
# COMPACT_ATOMS: atom_id res chain seq x y z
N MET A 1 6.70 -66.87 32.79
CA MET A 1 6.34 -65.50 33.25
C MET A 1 7.33 -64.53 32.63
N ASN A 2 7.02 -64.07 31.41
CA ASN A 2 8.02 -63.51 30.49
C ASN A 2 7.81 -62.00 30.27
N LYS A 3 8.92 -61.26 30.33
CA LYS A 3 9.06 -59.79 30.14
C LYS A 3 8.69 -59.34 28.72
N LYS A 4 7.45 -59.53 28.29
CA LYS A 4 6.89 -59.00 27.02
C LYS A 4 5.62 -58.15 27.20
N LEU A 5 5.34 -57.73 28.44
CA LEU A 5 4.14 -56.93 28.76
C LEU A 5 4.49 -55.69 29.60
N LYS A 6 5.49 -54.90 29.17
CA LYS A 6 5.81 -53.57 29.71
C LYS A 6 6.42 -52.63 28.63
N ILE A 7 5.94 -52.73 27.39
CA ILE A 7 6.18 -51.72 26.34
C ILE A 7 4.81 -51.33 25.75
N PHE A 8 3.91 -50.93 26.63
CA PHE A 8 2.58 -50.41 26.29
C PHE A 8 2.15 -49.49 27.44
N ARG A 9 2.86 -48.36 27.57
CA ARG A 9 2.53 -47.16 28.36
C ARG A 9 3.80 -46.30 28.46
N ARG A 10 4.02 -45.47 27.42
CA ARG A 10 4.89 -44.28 27.33
C ARG A 10 5.28 -44.06 25.86
N ILE A 11 4.27 -43.84 25.03
CA ILE A 11 4.39 -42.93 23.87
C ILE A 11 3.16 -42.05 24.02
N SER A 12 3.26 -41.15 25.00
CA SER A 12 2.37 -40.01 25.13
C SER A 12 2.71 -39.04 24.00
N ALA A 13 1.66 -38.54 23.34
CA ALA A 13 1.55 -37.17 22.87
C ALA A 13 2.75 -36.60 22.08
N CYS A 14 2.85 -36.93 20.78
CA CYS A 14 3.67 -36.14 19.84
C CYS A 14 3.24 -36.25 18.36
N PHE A 15 2.08 -36.82 18.01
CA PHE A 15 1.70 -37.01 16.59
C PHE A 15 0.26 -36.59 16.24
N LEU A 16 -0.17 -35.42 16.71
CA LEU A 16 -1.32 -34.74 16.10
C LEU A 16 -1.18 -33.22 16.19
N ALA A 17 -0.07 -32.70 15.68
CA ALA A 17 0.10 -31.28 15.36
C ALA A 17 0.37 -31.17 13.85
N ILE A 18 -0.62 -31.55 13.05
CA ILE A 18 -0.80 -31.01 11.71
C ILE A 18 -2.20 -30.40 11.73
N ALA A 19 -2.34 -29.34 12.54
CA ALA A 19 -3.41 -28.39 12.35
C ALA A 19 -3.09 -27.68 11.04
N LEU A 20 -3.80 -28.09 9.98
CA LEU A 20 -4.27 -27.26 8.89
C LEU A 20 -3.61 -25.85 8.90
N LEU A 21 -2.52 -25.67 8.14
CA LEU A 21 -2.32 -24.40 7.44
C LEU A 21 -3.47 -24.33 6.42
N LEU A 22 -4.67 -24.00 6.90
CA LEU A 22 -5.55 -23.17 6.11
C LEU A 22 -4.74 -21.90 5.92
N THR A 23 -4.28 -21.69 4.69
CA THR A 23 -3.98 -20.35 4.21
C THR A 23 -5.13 -19.48 4.67
N LEU A 24 -4.93 -18.75 5.77
CA LEU A 24 -5.65 -17.50 5.94
C LEU A 24 -5.49 -16.80 4.59
N PRO A 25 -6.55 -16.23 3.98
CA PRO A 25 -6.26 -15.20 3.00
C PRO A 25 -5.27 -14.29 3.72
N VAL A 26 -4.09 -14.07 3.12
CA VAL A 26 -3.25 -12.94 3.50
C VAL A 26 -4.26 -11.81 3.55
N GLN A 27 -4.57 -11.32 4.75
CA GLN A 27 -5.46 -10.17 4.81
C GLN A 27 -4.80 -9.16 3.89
N PRO A 28 -5.53 -8.57 2.91
CA PRO A 28 -4.92 -7.58 2.07
C PRO A 28 -4.23 -6.60 3.02
N VAL A 29 -2.94 -6.44 2.83
CA VAL A 29 -2.19 -5.42 3.56
C VAL A 29 -2.95 -4.13 3.31
N LEU A 30 -3.48 -3.56 4.38
CA LEU A 30 -4.43 -2.46 4.35
C LEU A 30 -3.68 -1.24 4.83
N ALA A 31 -3.12 -0.47 3.91
CA ALA A 31 -2.66 0.87 4.25
C ALA A 31 -3.75 1.62 5.04
N LYS A 32 -3.32 2.39 6.04
CA LYS A 32 -4.26 3.07 6.94
C LYS A 32 -5.06 4.14 6.21
N ASP A 33 -6.37 3.90 6.15
CA ASP A 33 -7.32 4.85 5.61
C ASP A 33 -7.18 6.23 6.29
N PRO A 34 -7.44 7.33 5.55
CA PRO A 34 -7.42 8.69 6.10
C PRO A 34 -8.25 8.87 7.37
N ALA A 35 -9.33 8.10 7.55
CA ALA A 35 -10.18 8.16 8.74
C ALA A 35 -9.48 7.68 10.03
N ASP A 36 -8.47 6.82 9.91
CA ASP A 36 -7.68 6.28 11.02
C ASP A 36 -6.34 7.04 11.20
N ALA A 37 -6.13 8.08 10.41
CA ALA A 37 -4.90 8.85 10.41
C ALA A 37 -4.68 9.59 11.74
N SER A 38 -3.44 9.56 12.22
CA SER A 38 -2.97 10.34 13.36
C SER A 38 -1.67 11.03 13.00
N PRO A 39 -1.56 12.36 13.19
CA PRO A 39 -0.29 13.05 12.98
C PRO A 39 0.74 12.70 14.08
N TYR A 40 0.32 12.05 15.16
CA TYR A 40 1.14 11.58 16.28
C TYR A 40 1.20 10.04 16.35
N SER A 41 1.73 9.54 17.47
CA SER A 41 1.70 8.12 17.88
C SER A 41 2.67 7.26 17.08
N TYR A 42 3.94 7.36 17.50
CA TYR A 42 5.04 6.55 17.00
C TYR A 42 5.24 5.35 17.93
N GLU A 43 5.24 4.14 17.38
CA GLU A 43 5.45 2.91 18.14
C GLU A 43 6.93 2.76 18.50
N GLU A 44 7.31 3.11 19.73
CA GLU A 44 8.70 3.11 20.20
C GLU A 44 9.20 1.72 20.62
N THR A 45 8.72 0.67 19.96
CA THR A 45 9.16 -0.72 20.19
C THR A 45 10.05 -1.19 19.05
N ALA A 46 11.05 -2.02 19.34
CA ALA A 46 11.89 -2.59 18.31
C ALA A 46 11.07 -3.47 17.34
N GLN A 47 11.34 -3.32 16.04
CA GLN A 47 10.76 -4.10 14.95
C GLN A 47 11.75 -4.09 13.79
N GLU A 48 12.33 -5.25 13.48
CA GLU A 48 13.45 -5.37 12.52
C GLU A 48 13.04 -5.10 11.06
N SER A 49 11.74 -5.13 10.74
CA SER A 49 11.21 -4.77 9.43
C SER A 49 9.75 -4.35 9.55
N VAL A 50 9.34 -3.36 8.75
CA VAL A 50 7.94 -2.94 8.63
C VAL A 50 7.51 -3.00 7.17
N HIS A 51 6.24 -3.30 6.93
CA HIS A 51 5.62 -3.16 5.61
C HIS A 51 4.97 -1.78 5.49
N VAL A 52 5.24 -1.06 4.40
CA VAL A 52 4.61 0.25 4.12
C VAL A 52 4.13 0.31 2.67
N VAL A 53 3.18 1.20 2.40
CA VAL A 53 2.76 1.56 1.04
C VAL A 53 3.29 2.95 0.73
N VAL A 54 3.90 3.12 -0.45
CA VAL A 54 4.66 4.33 -0.79
C VAL A 54 4.25 4.91 -2.14
N THR A 55 4.10 6.22 -2.20
CA THR A 55 4.04 6.96 -3.47
C THR A 55 5.15 8.01 -3.50
N VAL A 56 5.92 8.04 -4.59
CA VAL A 56 6.88 9.12 -4.87
C VAL A 56 6.46 9.80 -6.15
N SER A 57 6.29 11.12 -6.10
CA SER A 57 5.78 11.90 -7.22
C SER A 57 6.56 13.19 -7.44
N CYS A 58 6.45 13.72 -8.66
CA CYS A 58 6.93 15.03 -9.03
C CYS A 58 5.83 15.75 -9.82
N ASP A 59 5.53 16.99 -9.44
CA ASP A 59 4.52 17.85 -10.08
C ASP A 59 3.18 17.13 -10.29
N GLY A 60 2.70 16.44 -9.25
CA GLY A 60 1.40 15.77 -9.23
C GLY A 60 1.30 14.48 -10.04
N ILE A 61 2.43 13.91 -10.49
CA ILE A 61 2.49 12.64 -11.23
C ILE A 61 3.51 11.72 -10.55
N PRO A 62 3.17 10.45 -10.22
CA PRO A 62 4.14 9.47 -9.76
C PRO A 62 5.34 9.32 -10.71
N ILE A 63 6.53 9.19 -10.13
CA ILE A 63 7.77 8.99 -10.88
C ILE A 63 8.08 7.50 -11.07
N VAL A 64 9.04 7.23 -11.94
CA VAL A 64 9.54 5.90 -12.25
C VAL A 64 10.97 5.74 -11.74
N GLY A 65 11.27 4.60 -11.13
CA GLY A 65 12.62 4.22 -10.72
C GLY A 65 13.57 3.99 -11.90
N HIS A 66 14.86 4.10 -11.65
CA HIS A 66 15.94 3.70 -12.55
C HIS A 66 16.39 2.25 -12.33
N ASP A 67 15.65 1.47 -11.54
CA ASP A 67 15.88 0.04 -11.43
C ASP A 67 15.57 -0.69 -12.73
N GLU A 68 16.03 -1.95 -12.86
CA GLU A 68 15.92 -2.73 -14.10
C GLU A 68 14.47 -2.86 -14.61
N ASP A 69 13.51 -2.87 -13.69
CA ASP A 69 12.08 -3.01 -13.98
C ASP A 69 11.39 -1.67 -14.31
N GLU A 70 12.10 -0.53 -14.21
CA GLU A 70 11.53 0.82 -14.33
C GLU A 70 10.26 0.96 -13.46
N THR A 71 10.42 0.72 -12.15
CA THR A 71 9.28 0.59 -11.24
C THR A 71 8.52 1.90 -11.10
N THR A 72 7.22 1.91 -11.42
CA THR A 72 6.35 3.07 -11.12
C THR A 72 6.10 3.17 -9.62
N LEU A 73 6.49 4.30 -9.02
CA LEU A 73 6.41 4.56 -7.58
C LEU A 73 5.03 5.11 -7.18
N ALA A 74 3.98 4.36 -7.49
CA ALA A 74 2.58 4.67 -7.15
C ALA A 74 1.97 3.53 -6.34
N HIS A 75 1.56 3.81 -5.09
CA HIS A 75 0.97 2.81 -4.19
C HIS A 75 1.82 1.51 -4.08
N LEU A 76 3.13 1.71 -3.94
CA LEU A 76 4.14 0.67 -3.95
C LEU A 76 4.26 0.02 -2.57
N ASP A 77 3.99 -1.28 -2.49
CA ASP A 77 4.25 -2.12 -1.32
C ASP A 77 5.76 -2.31 -1.10
N VAL A 78 6.30 -1.93 0.06
CA VAL A 78 7.72 -2.07 0.39
C VAL A 78 7.91 -2.63 1.81
N ASN A 79 8.76 -3.65 1.95
CA ASN A 79 9.26 -4.09 3.24
C ASN A 79 10.57 -3.38 3.55
N ILE A 80 10.57 -2.54 4.59
CA ILE A 80 11.73 -1.75 4.99
C ILE A 80 12.39 -2.43 6.19
N PRO A 81 13.60 -2.99 6.03
CA PRO A 81 14.37 -3.47 7.17
C PRO A 81 14.90 -2.30 7.99
N TRP A 82 15.06 -2.50 9.29
CA TRP A 82 15.89 -1.61 10.09
C TRP A 82 17.36 -1.89 9.76
N PHE A 83 18.14 -0.82 9.55
CA PHE A 83 19.58 -0.89 9.33
C PHE A 83 20.26 0.28 10.04
N SER A 84 21.53 0.13 10.40
CA SER A 84 22.23 1.22 11.08
C SER A 84 22.50 2.39 10.14
N LEU A 85 22.38 3.61 10.65
CA LEU A 85 22.76 4.82 9.95
C LEU A 85 24.28 5.11 9.99
N GLU A 86 25.07 4.34 10.74
CA GLU A 86 26.52 4.49 10.86
C GLU A 86 27.28 4.40 9.51
N PRO A 87 27.02 3.41 8.62
CA PRO A 87 27.68 3.33 7.32
C PRO A 87 27.45 4.56 6.43
N TYR A 88 26.35 5.29 6.68
CA TYR A 88 25.97 6.49 5.97
C TYR A 88 26.57 7.77 6.59
N GLY A 89 27.22 7.66 7.76
CA GLY A 89 27.67 8.82 8.54
C GLY A 89 26.55 9.58 9.23
N LEU A 90 25.38 8.95 9.42
CA LEU A 90 24.14 9.58 9.90
C LEU A 90 23.76 9.11 11.32
N THR A 91 24.72 8.62 12.12
CA THR A 91 24.47 8.11 13.48
C THR A 91 23.79 9.12 14.41
N ASP A 92 24.01 10.42 14.21
CA ASP A 92 23.36 11.45 15.03
C ASP A 92 21.83 11.47 14.83
N PHE A 93 21.34 11.01 13.68
CA PHE A 93 19.91 10.94 13.31
C PHE A 93 19.23 9.63 13.71
N GLU A 94 19.87 8.82 14.55
CA GLU A 94 19.24 7.62 15.11
C GLU A 94 18.11 7.97 16.08
N ARG A 95 17.09 7.11 16.16
CA ARG A 95 15.88 7.34 16.96
C ARG A 95 15.98 6.74 18.36
N TYR A 96 15.70 7.55 19.39
CA TYR A 96 15.73 7.18 20.81
C TYR A 96 14.39 7.47 21.49
N HIS A 97 14.09 6.87 22.65
CA HIS A 97 12.76 7.02 23.26
C HIS A 97 12.40 8.45 23.62
N THR A 98 11.10 8.71 23.60
CA THR A 98 10.51 9.99 24.02
C THR A 98 9.56 9.75 25.18
N LYS A 99 9.08 10.85 25.78
CA LYS A 99 8.03 10.76 26.76
C LYS A 99 6.68 10.69 26.05
N ASP A 100 5.96 9.58 26.21
CA ASP A 100 4.61 9.39 25.66
C ASP A 100 4.55 9.52 24.12
N GLY A 101 5.64 9.18 23.41
CA GLY A 101 5.71 9.24 21.95
C GLY A 101 5.89 10.64 21.34
N THR A 102 6.15 11.66 22.16
CA THR A 102 6.24 13.07 21.74
C THR A 102 7.44 13.82 22.32
N GLY A 103 7.95 14.77 21.54
CA GLY A 103 8.93 15.74 21.98
C GLY A 103 10.35 15.20 22.06
N ALA A 104 11.16 15.79 22.94
CA ALA A 104 12.59 15.48 23.01
C ALA A 104 12.87 14.06 23.53
N TYR A 105 14.01 13.51 23.12
CA TYR A 105 14.49 12.23 23.62
C TYR A 105 14.75 12.28 25.12
N ILE A 106 14.35 11.23 25.83
CA ILE A 106 14.51 11.10 27.28
C ILE A 106 15.69 10.23 27.69
N ASP A 107 16.29 9.51 26.74
CA ASP A 107 17.44 8.64 26.93
C ASP A 107 18.32 8.57 25.68
N LYS A 108 19.21 7.56 25.63
CA LYS A 108 20.05 7.20 24.49
C LYS A 108 19.90 5.73 24.13
N GLU A 109 18.77 5.13 24.47
CA GLU A 109 18.46 3.75 24.16
C GLU A 109 17.89 3.67 22.74
N LEU A 110 18.70 3.12 21.83
CA LEU A 110 18.38 3.05 20.41
C LEU A 110 17.12 2.20 20.17
N ILE A 111 16.17 2.76 19.41
CA ILE A 111 15.00 2.04 18.93
C ILE A 111 15.34 1.40 17.59
N ARG A 112 15.41 0.07 17.54
CA ARG A 112 15.64 -0.70 16.31
C ARG A 112 14.34 -0.89 15.56
N ARG A 113 13.83 0.18 14.95
CA ARG A 113 12.65 0.20 14.09
C ARG A 113 12.87 1.21 12.96
N PRO A 114 12.48 0.90 11.72
CA PRO A 114 12.66 1.81 10.60
C PRO A 114 12.00 3.16 10.86
N THR A 115 12.74 4.22 10.55
CA THR A 115 12.18 5.57 10.46
C THR A 115 11.88 5.91 9.02
N LEU A 116 11.19 7.03 8.80
CA LEU A 116 10.97 7.56 7.47
C LEU A 116 12.29 7.85 6.72
N LEU A 117 13.36 8.22 7.43
CA LEU A 117 14.71 8.34 6.86
C LEU A 117 15.25 6.99 6.35
N HIS A 118 15.00 5.89 7.06
CA HIS A 118 15.39 4.55 6.59
C HIS A 118 14.66 4.20 5.29
N LEU A 119 13.36 4.47 5.22
CA LEU A 119 12.58 4.29 3.99
C LEU A 119 13.17 5.12 2.85
N TYR A 120 13.48 6.39 3.06
CA TYR A 120 14.04 7.25 2.00
C TYR A 120 15.41 6.80 1.50
N ILE A 121 16.31 6.42 2.40
CA ILE A 121 17.60 5.83 1.99
C ILE A 121 17.36 4.54 1.19
N TYR A 122 16.46 3.67 1.65
CA TYR A 122 16.11 2.44 0.95
C TYR A 122 15.54 2.69 -0.45
N LEU A 123 14.60 3.64 -0.60
CA LEU A 123 14.01 3.96 -1.90
C LEU A 123 15.06 4.50 -2.88
N LEU A 124 15.97 5.36 -2.39
CA LEU A 124 17.06 5.89 -3.21
C LEU A 124 18.01 4.76 -3.64
N GLU A 125 18.42 3.88 -2.73
CA GLU A 125 19.28 2.74 -3.09
C GLU A 125 18.58 1.76 -4.04
N ARG A 126 17.33 1.37 -3.75
CA ARG A 126 16.60 0.35 -4.51
C ARG A 126 16.12 0.83 -5.88
N TYR A 127 15.59 2.05 -5.95
CA TYR A 127 14.85 2.54 -7.11
C TYR A 127 15.51 3.74 -7.79
N CYS A 128 16.33 4.55 -7.10
CA CYS A 128 17.12 5.60 -7.77
C CYS A 128 18.45 5.05 -8.29
N MET A 129 19.12 4.22 -7.49
CA MET A 129 20.43 3.64 -7.83
C MET A 129 20.33 2.24 -8.45
N GLY A 130 19.14 1.62 -8.43
CA GLY A 130 18.89 0.30 -9.02
C GLY A 130 19.57 -0.87 -8.29
N LEU A 131 19.85 -0.73 -6.99
CA LEU A 131 20.48 -1.78 -6.19
C LEU A 131 19.50 -2.90 -5.88
N SER A 132 20.02 -4.11 -5.66
CA SER A 132 19.22 -5.23 -5.19
C SER A 132 18.78 -5.05 -3.72
N GLU A 133 17.75 -5.78 -3.29
CA GLU A 133 17.23 -5.68 -1.91
C GLU A 133 18.29 -6.03 -0.85
N ASP A 134 19.20 -6.96 -1.14
CA ASP A 134 20.25 -7.38 -0.21
C ASP A 134 21.44 -6.40 -0.14
N GLU A 135 21.57 -5.52 -1.14
CA GLU A 135 22.55 -4.43 -1.14
C GLU A 135 22.04 -3.17 -0.41
N CYS A 136 20.72 -3.00 -0.32
CA CYS A 136 20.10 -1.88 0.36
C CYS A 136 20.36 -1.92 1.89
N GLY A 137 20.53 -0.75 2.50
CA GLY A 137 20.82 -0.61 3.94
C GLY A 137 22.28 -0.90 4.33
N GLN A 138 23.16 -1.13 3.34
CA GLN A 138 24.58 -1.50 3.58
C GLN A 138 25.56 -0.32 3.48
N GLY A 139 25.06 0.92 3.35
CA GLY A 139 25.91 2.11 3.23
C GLY A 139 26.41 2.38 1.81
N GLN A 140 25.63 2.04 0.78
CA GLN A 140 26.02 2.32 -0.62
C GLN A 140 25.88 3.81 -0.91
N LEU A 141 24.89 4.47 -0.30
CA LEU A 141 24.72 5.92 -0.33
C LEU A 141 25.72 6.63 0.62
N GLN A 142 27.02 6.56 0.33
CA GLN A 142 28.05 7.12 1.22
C GLN A 142 28.01 8.67 1.24
N ASN A 143 27.84 9.22 2.45
CA ASN A 143 28.08 10.62 2.80
C ASN A 143 27.33 11.67 1.95
N GLY A 144 26.19 11.34 1.34
CA GLY A 144 25.47 12.26 0.45
C GLY A 144 26.32 12.81 -0.70
N VAL A 145 27.29 12.02 -1.18
CA VAL A 145 28.15 12.37 -2.32
C VAL A 145 28.26 11.15 -3.24
N THR A 146 27.25 10.94 -4.05
CA THR A 146 27.56 10.80 -5.47
C THR A 146 27.46 12.21 -6.03
N GLU A 147 28.57 12.75 -6.57
CA GLU A 147 28.44 13.83 -7.57
C GLU A 147 27.42 13.35 -8.58
N ALA A 148 26.53 14.23 -9.08
CA ALA A 148 25.45 13.93 -10.03
C ALA A 148 25.75 12.68 -10.85
N ASP A 149 25.41 11.50 -10.30
CA ASP A 149 25.76 10.26 -10.97
C ASP A 149 24.82 10.19 -12.16
N PRO A 150 25.22 9.53 -13.26
CA PRO A 150 24.57 9.60 -14.55
C PRO A 150 23.29 8.77 -14.60
N TYR A 151 22.48 8.80 -13.53
CA TYR A 151 21.08 8.42 -13.59
C TYR A 151 20.46 9.42 -14.57
N GLY A 152 19.90 8.92 -15.66
CA GLY A 152 19.35 9.77 -16.71
C GLY A 152 18.21 10.66 -16.19
N SER A 153 17.54 11.35 -17.11
CA SER A 153 16.34 12.12 -16.78
C SER A 153 15.37 11.28 -15.94
N VAL A 154 14.84 11.85 -14.87
CA VAL A 154 13.81 11.17 -14.05
C VAL A 154 12.52 11.21 -14.83
N MET A 155 11.94 10.04 -15.10
CA MET A 155 10.72 9.89 -15.88
C MET A 155 9.50 9.82 -14.96
N ASN A 156 8.35 10.29 -15.44
CA ASN A 156 7.07 10.04 -14.79
C ASN A 156 6.38 8.81 -15.37
N MET A 157 5.32 8.33 -14.71
CA MET A 157 4.59 7.12 -15.13
C MET A 157 3.87 7.25 -16.49
N LYS A 158 3.83 8.46 -17.08
CA LYS A 158 3.27 8.70 -18.42
C LYS A 158 4.35 8.59 -19.52
N GLY A 159 5.61 8.39 -19.14
CA GLY A 159 6.76 8.33 -20.06
C GLY A 159 7.32 9.70 -20.45
N ASP A 160 6.90 10.77 -19.77
CA ASP A 160 7.47 12.11 -19.95
C ASP A 160 8.62 12.33 -18.96
N ILE A 161 9.56 13.23 -19.30
CA ILE A 161 10.59 13.66 -18.34
C ILE A 161 9.91 14.47 -17.23
N ALA A 162 10.03 14.01 -15.99
CA ALA A 162 9.61 14.76 -14.81
C ALA A 162 10.60 15.90 -14.53
N TYR A 163 11.90 15.59 -14.46
CA TYR A 163 12.97 16.58 -14.32
C TYR A 163 14.34 15.99 -14.68
N GLU A 164 15.31 16.87 -14.90
CA GLU A 164 16.72 16.50 -15.06
C GLU A 164 17.42 16.56 -13.69
N PRO A 165 18.04 15.47 -13.20
CA PRO A 165 18.68 15.46 -11.88
C PRO A 165 19.98 16.27 -11.92
N THR A 166 19.96 17.49 -11.37
CA THR A 166 21.15 18.37 -11.28
C THR A 166 21.75 18.43 -9.88
N ASN A 167 21.07 17.86 -8.89
CA ASN A 167 21.46 17.88 -7.48
C ASN A 167 21.98 16.51 -7.02
N LYS A 168 22.44 16.43 -5.77
CA LYS A 168 22.81 15.15 -5.16
C LYS A 168 21.58 14.27 -4.94
N VAL A 169 21.78 12.95 -5.01
CA VAL A 169 20.74 11.95 -4.71
C VAL A 169 20.20 12.11 -3.29
N LEU A 170 21.06 12.43 -2.33
CA LEU A 170 20.64 12.81 -0.98
C LEU A 170 21.63 13.83 -0.42
N ASN A 171 21.11 14.93 0.12
CA ASN A 171 21.89 15.87 0.91
C ASN A 171 21.10 16.28 2.14
N ILE A 172 21.55 15.81 3.30
CA ILE A 172 20.92 16.08 4.59
C ILE A 172 21.72 17.15 5.33
N THR A 173 21.01 18.12 5.88
CA THR A 173 21.55 19.14 6.78
C THR A 173 20.68 19.24 8.04
N GLY A 174 20.98 20.20 8.92
CA GLY A 174 20.26 20.37 10.17
C GLY A 174 20.84 19.55 11.32
N SER A 175 20.00 19.21 12.27
CA SER A 175 20.38 18.48 13.49
C SER A 175 19.35 17.39 13.80
N PRO A 176 19.64 16.44 14.71
CA PRO A 176 18.69 15.41 15.09
C PRO A 176 17.35 16.01 15.54
N THR A 177 16.24 15.38 15.16
CA THR A 177 14.84 15.87 15.32
C THR A 177 14.53 17.17 14.56
N SER A 178 15.43 17.62 13.70
CA SER A 178 15.31 18.81 12.85
C SER A 178 16.09 18.59 11.54
N LEU A 179 16.06 17.34 11.05
CA LEU A 179 16.66 16.96 9.78
C LEU A 179 16.02 17.76 8.64
N TYR A 180 16.88 18.31 7.78
CA TYR A 180 16.45 19.01 6.58
C TYR A 180 17.01 18.33 5.34
N MET A 181 16.13 17.84 4.47
CA MET A 181 16.49 17.26 3.17
C MET A 181 16.67 18.39 2.16
N GLN A 182 17.90 18.86 2.01
CA GLN A 182 18.23 19.94 1.08
C GLN A 182 18.18 19.45 -0.39
N GLN A 183 18.45 18.16 -0.61
CA GLN A 183 18.36 17.53 -1.92
C GLN A 183 17.92 16.08 -1.74
N PHE A 184 17.04 15.60 -2.61
CA PHE A 184 16.49 14.26 -2.59
C PHE A 184 16.22 13.80 -4.03
N TRP A 185 16.65 12.58 -4.38
CA TRP A 185 16.50 11.99 -5.72
C TRP A 185 17.10 12.85 -6.85
N GLY A 186 18.11 13.68 -6.56
CA GLY A 186 18.65 14.62 -7.55
C GLY A 186 17.74 15.84 -7.83
N HIS A 187 16.60 15.94 -7.14
CA HIS A 187 15.78 17.13 -7.00
C HIS A 187 16.30 18.03 -5.87
N ASP A 188 15.81 19.26 -5.80
CA ASP A 188 16.09 20.20 -4.71
C ASP A 188 15.22 19.94 -3.45
N GLU A 189 15.24 20.89 -2.52
CA GLU A 189 14.54 20.87 -1.23
C GLU A 189 13.02 21.10 -1.31
N ASN A 190 12.49 21.36 -2.51
CA ASN A 190 11.09 21.70 -2.72
C ASN A 190 10.24 20.42 -2.74
N LEU A 191 10.07 19.83 -1.56
CA LEU A 191 9.33 18.59 -1.33
C LEU A 191 8.45 18.64 -0.09
N MET A 192 7.50 17.71 -0.01
CA MET A 192 6.62 17.50 1.14
C MET A 192 6.48 15.99 1.40
N TYR A 193 6.26 15.58 2.65
CA TYR A 193 6.04 14.15 2.96
C TYR A 193 5.01 13.82 4.05
N TYR A 194 4.30 12.74 3.72
CA TYR A 194 3.11 12.08 4.27
C TYR A 194 3.40 10.97 5.28
N ARG A 195 2.68 10.86 6.39
CA ARG A 195 2.46 9.53 6.99
C ARG A 195 0.98 9.36 7.26
N ASN A 196 0.37 8.35 6.65
CA ASN A 196 -1.06 8.04 6.72
C ASN A 196 -1.90 9.26 6.33
N HIS A 197 -1.60 9.86 5.18
CA HIS A 197 -2.35 10.99 4.58
C HIS A 197 -2.36 12.29 5.39
N VAL A 198 -1.61 12.39 6.50
CA VAL A 198 -1.57 13.57 7.38
C VAL A 198 -0.16 14.03 7.67
N TYR A 199 -0.01 15.33 7.95
CA TYR A 199 1.30 15.92 8.22
C TYR A 199 1.86 15.37 9.54
N PRO A 200 3.04 14.73 9.55
CA PRO A 200 3.58 14.11 10.75
C PRO A 200 4.08 15.16 11.76
N LEU A 201 3.72 14.98 13.03
CA LEU A 201 4.02 15.92 14.11
C LEU A 201 4.84 15.26 15.24
N MET A 202 5.92 15.92 15.65
CA MET A 202 6.73 15.53 16.81
C MET A 202 6.03 15.93 18.11
N SER A 203 5.36 17.08 18.09
CA SER A 203 4.52 17.60 19.18
C SER A 203 3.54 18.62 18.62
N LYS A 204 2.58 19.08 19.43
CA LYS A 204 1.59 20.05 18.97
C LYS A 204 2.24 21.33 18.43
N GLY A 205 2.00 21.61 17.15
CA GLY A 205 2.55 22.78 16.45
C GLY A 205 4.02 22.62 16.03
N TRP A 206 4.59 21.41 16.13
CA TRP A 206 5.98 21.13 15.73
C TRP A 206 6.02 19.90 14.82
N GLY A 207 6.39 20.10 13.55
CA GLY A 207 6.53 19.04 12.55
C GLY A 207 7.57 18.00 12.97
N ALA A 208 7.31 16.74 12.61
CA ALA A 208 8.31 15.69 12.74
C ALA A 208 9.18 15.63 11.48
N THR A 209 10.46 15.36 11.70
CA THR A 209 11.44 15.17 10.65
C THR A 209 11.65 13.69 10.36
N ALA A 210 12.17 13.35 9.18
CA ALA A 210 12.22 11.96 8.70
C ALA A 210 13.02 11.01 9.63
N ASP A 211 13.99 11.53 10.36
CA ASP A 211 14.75 10.82 11.39
C ASP A 211 13.95 10.53 12.67
N TYR A 212 12.92 11.34 12.96
CA TYR A 212 12.07 11.19 14.14
C TYR A 212 10.89 10.23 13.93
N ILE A 213 10.34 10.19 12.72
CA ILE A 213 9.10 9.46 12.38
C ILE A 213 9.39 7.96 12.33
N LEU A 214 8.90 7.19 13.32
CA LEU A 214 8.94 5.73 13.27
C LEU A 214 7.79 5.20 12.41
N LEU A 215 8.11 4.22 11.56
CA LEU A 215 7.16 3.52 10.71
C LEU A 215 6.60 2.29 11.44
N SER A 216 5.38 1.92 11.07
CA SER A 216 4.69 0.71 11.49
C SER A 216 4.20 -0.04 10.27
N ASP A 217 3.86 -1.32 10.45
CA ASP A 217 3.16 -2.07 9.42
C ASP A 217 1.91 -1.30 8.97
N ASP A 218 1.71 -1.34 7.66
CA ASP A 218 0.59 -0.76 6.95
C ASP A 218 0.52 0.77 7.00
N ASP A 219 1.61 1.46 7.31
CA ASP A 219 1.67 2.90 7.09
C ASP A 219 1.68 3.23 5.59
N SER A 220 0.91 4.24 5.21
CA SER A 220 0.97 4.88 3.89
C SER A 220 1.93 6.07 3.95
N VAL A 221 2.81 6.23 2.96
CA VAL A 221 3.81 7.30 2.88
C VAL A 221 3.80 7.92 1.50
N ASP A 222 3.56 9.22 1.44
CA ASP A 222 3.70 10.00 0.22
C ASP A 222 4.92 10.91 0.33
N LEU A 223 5.74 10.96 -0.72
CA LEU A 223 6.72 12.02 -0.91
C LEU A 223 6.44 12.68 -2.27
N ALA A 224 6.16 13.98 -2.24
CA ALA A 224 5.89 14.74 -3.45
C ALA A 224 6.91 15.87 -3.59
N MET A 225 7.54 15.93 -4.76
CA MET A 225 8.46 16.99 -5.18
C MET A 225 7.75 17.94 -6.13
N PHE A 226 8.14 19.21 -6.13
CA PHE A 226 7.50 20.22 -6.97
C PHE A 226 8.51 21.17 -7.59
N THR A 227 8.21 21.58 -8.81
CA THR A 227 8.80 22.78 -9.42
C THR A 227 8.21 24.05 -8.77
N ASN A 228 6.95 24.00 -8.35
CA ASN A 228 6.24 25.14 -7.76
C ASN A 228 6.70 25.46 -6.32
N TRP A 229 7.41 26.56 -6.11
CA TRP A 229 7.84 26.99 -4.76
C TRP A 229 6.71 27.52 -3.86
N ASN A 230 5.50 27.69 -4.39
CA ASN A 230 4.34 28.12 -3.61
C ASN A 230 3.47 26.97 -3.12
N PHE A 231 3.84 25.70 -3.40
CA PHE A 231 3.02 24.54 -3.02
C PHE A 231 2.63 24.54 -1.54
N TRP A 232 3.49 25.06 -0.65
CA TRP A 232 3.25 25.02 0.79
C TRP A 232 2.12 25.97 1.21
N THR A 233 1.77 26.94 0.35
CA THR A 233 0.67 27.89 0.56
C THR A 233 -0.64 27.47 -0.10
N ASN A 234 -0.59 26.77 -1.24
CA ASN A 234 -1.76 26.52 -2.08
C ASN A 234 -1.92 25.04 -2.48
N GLY A 235 -1.06 24.17 -1.97
CA GLY A 235 -1.05 22.75 -2.24
C GLY A 235 -1.86 21.95 -1.24
N ALA A 236 -1.99 20.67 -1.53
CA ALA A 236 -2.70 19.73 -0.68
C ALA A 236 -2.22 18.29 -0.85
N PHE A 237 -2.50 17.47 0.16
CA PHE A 237 -2.46 16.03 0.08
C PHE A 237 -3.80 15.55 -0.39
N LEU A 238 -3.84 15.02 -1.58
CA LEU A 238 -5.03 14.35 -2.03
C LEU A 238 -4.96 12.90 -1.57
N ALA A 239 -6.07 12.40 -1.05
CA ALA A 239 -6.22 11.00 -0.65
C ALA A 239 -7.56 10.47 -1.17
N PHE A 240 -7.63 9.18 -1.51
CA PHE A 240 -8.93 8.53 -1.65
C PHE A 240 -9.52 8.28 -0.26
N GLU A 241 -10.84 8.13 -0.15
CA GLU A 241 -11.49 7.78 1.13
C GLU A 241 -10.93 6.50 1.76
N HIS A 242 -10.42 5.59 0.93
CA HIS A 242 -9.77 4.35 1.33
C HIS A 242 -8.50 4.12 0.51
N ASP A 243 -7.48 3.54 1.13
CA ASP A 243 -6.28 3.10 0.39
C ASP A 243 -6.53 1.83 -0.42
N SER A 244 -7.59 1.08 -0.07
CA SER A 244 -7.98 -0.09 -0.82
C SER A 244 -9.48 -0.23 -1.01
N TYR A 245 -9.87 -0.66 -2.20
CA TYR A 245 -11.25 -0.91 -2.59
C TYR A 245 -11.44 -2.35 -3.07
N THR A 246 -12.66 -2.83 -2.98
CA THR A 246 -13.07 -4.12 -3.57
C THR A 246 -14.41 -3.95 -4.27
N CYS A 247 -14.52 -4.41 -5.51
CA CYS A 247 -15.78 -4.44 -6.27
C CYS A 247 -15.90 -5.74 -7.06
N THR A 248 -17.08 -6.00 -7.64
CA THR A 248 -17.27 -7.11 -8.59
C THR A 248 -17.04 -6.60 -10.01
N ALA A 249 -16.48 -7.45 -10.89
CA ALA A 249 -16.31 -7.13 -12.29
C ALA A 249 -17.65 -6.73 -12.94
N GLY A 250 -17.65 -5.63 -13.69
CA GLY A 250 -18.83 -5.04 -14.32
C GLY A 250 -19.69 -4.15 -13.42
N GLU A 251 -19.44 -4.11 -12.11
CA GLU A 251 -20.09 -3.16 -11.20
C GLU A 251 -19.32 -1.82 -11.17
N ALA A 252 -20.07 -0.72 -11.03
CA ALA A 252 -19.47 0.59 -10.82
C ALA A 252 -18.93 0.69 -9.39
N LEU A 253 -17.63 0.96 -9.26
CA LEU A 253 -17.01 1.42 -8.04
C LEU A 253 -17.10 2.96 -8.00
N THR A 254 -17.48 3.51 -6.86
CA THR A 254 -17.62 4.96 -6.66
C THR A 254 -16.98 5.36 -5.35
N GLY A 255 -16.45 6.58 -5.29
CA GLY A 255 -15.93 7.14 -4.05
C GLY A 255 -15.71 8.64 -4.17
N LYS A 256 -14.97 9.18 -3.21
CA LYS A 256 -14.52 10.56 -3.21
C LYS A 256 -13.01 10.66 -3.02
N THR A 257 -12.44 11.73 -3.53
CA THR A 257 -11.12 12.21 -3.18
C THR A 257 -11.26 13.30 -2.12
N LEU A 258 -10.42 13.19 -1.10
CA LEU A 258 -10.28 14.13 0.00
C LEU A 258 -9.02 14.97 -0.21
N LYS A 259 -8.96 16.13 0.44
CA LYS A 259 -7.76 16.94 0.57
C LYS A 259 -7.39 17.16 2.03
N TYR A 260 -6.10 17.23 2.32
CA TYR A 260 -5.53 17.73 3.56
C TYR A 260 -4.61 18.90 3.21
N ASP A 261 -4.88 20.10 3.72
CA ASP A 261 -4.14 21.30 3.32
C ASP A 261 -2.69 21.26 3.84
N THR A 262 -1.76 21.85 3.07
CA THR A 262 -0.36 22.03 3.48
C THR A 262 -0.17 23.11 4.55
N SER A 263 -1.14 24.01 4.68
CA SER A 263 -1.08 25.14 5.61
C SER A 263 -1.51 24.71 7.02
N SER A 264 -0.88 25.29 8.06
CA SER A 264 -1.38 25.17 9.43
C SER A 264 -2.72 25.88 9.59
N VAL A 265 -3.52 25.52 10.61
CA VAL A 265 -4.72 26.28 11.00
C VAL A 265 -4.43 27.76 11.24
N ALA A 266 -3.24 28.09 11.75
CA ALA A 266 -2.84 29.48 11.96
C ALA A 266 -2.68 30.27 10.64
N ASP A 267 -2.36 29.58 9.55
CA ASP A 267 -2.10 30.14 8.22
C ASP A 267 -3.24 29.83 7.23
N GLY A 268 -4.38 29.34 7.72
CA GLY A 268 -5.61 29.15 6.95
C GLY A 268 -5.92 27.71 6.52
N GLY A 269 -5.14 26.71 6.93
CA GLY A 269 -5.45 25.31 6.68
C GLY A 269 -6.45 24.70 7.67
N SER A 270 -6.93 23.49 7.35
CA SER A 270 -8.02 22.84 8.10
C SER A 270 -7.56 21.89 9.21
N GLU A 271 -6.29 21.43 9.20
CA GLU A 271 -5.79 20.28 9.99
C GLU A 271 -6.73 19.05 9.95
N SER A 272 -7.55 18.92 8.91
CA SER A 272 -8.57 17.90 8.76
C SER A 272 -8.86 17.60 7.29
N PHE A 273 -9.38 16.41 7.01
CA PHE A 273 -9.77 16.06 5.65
C PHE A 273 -11.04 16.80 5.23
N GLU A 274 -10.97 17.42 4.06
CA GLU A 274 -12.10 18.04 3.37
C GLU A 274 -12.32 17.32 2.04
N ALA A 275 -13.49 17.51 1.42
CA ALA A 275 -13.68 17.06 0.04
C ALA A 275 -12.67 17.79 -0.86
N ALA A 276 -12.05 17.08 -1.80
CA ALA A 276 -11.22 17.72 -2.81
C ALA A 276 -12.07 18.76 -3.56
N VAL A 277 -11.48 19.93 -3.80
CA VAL A 277 -12.20 21.06 -4.41
C VAL A 277 -12.22 20.88 -5.92
N ASP A 278 -13.31 21.31 -6.54
CA ASP A 278 -13.41 21.40 -7.99
C ASP A 278 -12.21 22.17 -8.56
N GLY A 279 -11.45 21.51 -9.43
CA GLY A 279 -10.23 22.07 -10.03
C GLY A 279 -8.92 21.72 -9.33
N SER A 280 -8.91 20.87 -8.31
CA SER A 280 -7.66 20.28 -7.77
C SER A 280 -7.13 19.11 -8.60
N LEU A 281 -7.96 18.52 -9.47
CA LEU A 281 -7.63 17.32 -10.24
C LEU A 281 -7.88 17.51 -11.73
N GLN A 282 -6.97 16.97 -12.56
CA GLN A 282 -7.17 16.84 -14.01
C GLN A 282 -8.11 15.65 -14.33
N GLY A 283 -8.12 14.64 -13.47
CA GLY A 283 -8.84 13.39 -13.63
C GLY A 283 -8.07 12.24 -12.99
N TYR A 284 -8.45 11.02 -13.33
CA TYR A 284 -7.85 9.81 -12.80
C TYR A 284 -7.40 8.86 -13.91
N VAL A 285 -6.34 8.12 -13.61
CA VAL A 285 -5.81 7.05 -14.47
C VAL A 285 -5.79 5.74 -13.71
N VAL A 286 -5.69 4.64 -14.45
CA VAL A 286 -5.60 3.28 -13.91
C VAL A 286 -4.27 2.65 -14.29
N LEU A 287 -3.59 2.08 -13.30
CA LEU A 287 -2.46 1.17 -13.50
C LEU A 287 -2.93 -0.29 -13.36
N GLY A 288 -2.30 -1.19 -14.11
CA GLY A 288 -2.48 -2.64 -13.98
C GLY A 288 -1.81 -3.21 -12.74
N GLU A 289 -1.91 -4.53 -12.54
CA GLU A 289 -1.26 -5.24 -11.42
C GLU A 289 0.27 -5.08 -11.42
N ASP A 290 0.87 -4.96 -12.62
CA ASP A 290 2.29 -4.68 -12.83
C ASP A 290 2.64 -3.19 -12.69
N ARG A 291 1.68 -2.35 -12.26
CA ARG A 291 1.79 -0.90 -12.12
C ARG A 291 2.09 -0.16 -13.43
N THR A 292 1.85 -0.80 -14.58
CA THR A 292 1.93 -0.14 -15.88
C THR A 292 0.64 0.62 -16.18
N LEU A 293 0.77 1.77 -16.86
CA LEU A 293 -0.37 2.60 -17.23
C LEU A 293 -1.27 1.88 -18.24
N THR A 294 -2.57 1.83 -17.94
CA THR A 294 -3.59 1.33 -18.87
C THR A 294 -4.22 2.47 -19.67
N ASP A 295 -5.00 2.14 -20.71
CA ASP A 295 -5.78 3.13 -21.45
C ASP A 295 -7.01 3.65 -20.67
N GLN A 296 -7.28 3.13 -19.47
CA GLN A 296 -8.46 3.48 -18.70
C GLN A 296 -8.26 4.77 -17.89
N VAL A 297 -9.16 5.72 -18.14
CA VAL A 297 -9.22 7.03 -17.49
C VAL A 297 -10.65 7.32 -17.04
N PHE A 298 -10.82 8.17 -16.02
CA PHE A 298 -12.13 8.65 -15.59
C PHE A 298 -12.03 10.05 -14.98
N ASP A 299 -13.15 10.79 -15.01
CA ASP A 299 -13.19 12.20 -14.62
C ASP A 299 -13.47 12.39 -13.13
N ALA A 300 -12.98 13.50 -12.59
CA ALA A 300 -13.44 14.02 -11.30
C ALA A 300 -14.78 14.74 -11.47
N GLY A 301 -15.77 14.26 -10.73
CA GLY A 301 -17.05 14.92 -10.54
C GLY A 301 -17.00 15.98 -9.44
N GLU A 302 -18.14 16.66 -9.24
CA GLU A 302 -18.30 17.70 -8.23
C GLU A 302 -17.88 17.21 -6.83
N GLY A 303 -17.11 18.04 -6.12
CA GLY A 303 -16.62 17.75 -4.77
C GLY A 303 -15.69 16.53 -4.70
N GLY A 304 -14.94 16.27 -5.78
CA GLY A 304 -13.98 15.16 -5.86
C GLY A 304 -14.62 13.78 -5.96
N THR A 305 -15.89 13.69 -6.37
CA THR A 305 -16.55 12.40 -6.60
C THR A 305 -16.00 11.70 -7.83
N TRP A 306 -16.01 10.38 -7.85
CA TRP A 306 -15.55 9.61 -9.01
C TRP A 306 -16.29 8.28 -9.16
N SER A 307 -16.27 7.74 -10.37
CA SER A 307 -16.85 6.43 -10.69
C SER A 307 -16.03 5.74 -11.77
N VAL A 308 -15.76 4.45 -11.57
CA VAL A 308 -15.00 3.60 -12.49
C VAL A 308 -15.58 2.19 -12.50
N THR A 309 -15.56 1.51 -13.65
CA THR A 309 -15.99 0.12 -13.80
C THR A 309 -14.84 -0.70 -14.35
N PHE A 310 -14.64 -1.90 -13.80
CA PHE A 310 -13.62 -2.84 -14.26
C PHE A 310 -14.29 -4.09 -14.80
N ASP A 311 -14.10 -4.39 -16.08
CA ASP A 311 -14.77 -5.54 -16.73
C ASP A 311 -14.12 -6.89 -16.41
N LYS A 312 -12.86 -6.85 -15.95
CA LYS A 312 -12.06 -8.05 -15.71
C LYS A 312 -11.63 -8.13 -14.25
N PRO A 313 -11.78 -9.29 -13.60
CA PRO A 313 -11.19 -9.53 -12.29
C PRO A 313 -9.69 -9.34 -12.31
N GLY A 314 -9.14 -8.90 -11.19
CA GLY A 314 -7.71 -8.63 -11.04
C GLY A 314 -7.42 -7.54 -10.02
N THR A 315 -6.14 -7.21 -9.91
CA THR A 315 -5.64 -6.08 -9.13
C THR A 315 -5.39 -4.90 -10.06
N TYR A 316 -5.86 -3.72 -9.66
CA TYR A 316 -5.61 -2.45 -10.35
C TYR A 316 -5.21 -1.40 -9.32
N TYR A 317 -4.65 -0.29 -9.79
CA TYR A 317 -4.40 0.88 -8.97
C TYR A 317 -5.01 2.10 -9.63
N ILE A 318 -5.67 2.94 -8.84
CA ILE A 318 -6.20 4.23 -9.30
C ILE A 318 -5.30 5.35 -8.81
N VAL A 319 -5.02 6.33 -9.68
CA VAL A 319 -4.18 7.48 -9.38
C VAL A 319 -4.91 8.75 -9.83
N GLY A 320 -5.10 9.70 -8.92
CA GLY A 320 -5.54 11.04 -9.29
C GLY A 320 -4.35 11.88 -9.74
N LEU A 321 -4.58 12.75 -10.72
CA LEU A 321 -3.55 13.68 -11.20
C LEU A 321 -3.91 15.10 -10.78
N ASP A 322 -2.93 15.86 -10.29
CA ASP A 322 -3.06 17.30 -10.04
C ASP A 322 -3.65 18.01 -11.27
N ALA A 323 -4.46 19.06 -11.06
CA ALA A 323 -5.05 19.83 -12.16
C ALA A 323 -4.03 20.40 -13.16
N ASN A 324 -2.83 20.71 -12.69
CA ASN A 324 -1.68 21.20 -13.43
C ASN A 324 -0.57 20.14 -13.53
N ALA A 325 -0.92 18.85 -13.43
CA ALA A 325 0.03 17.73 -13.42
C ALA A 325 1.09 17.82 -14.54
N GLY A 326 2.36 17.69 -14.15
CA GLY A 326 3.52 17.77 -15.03
C GLY A 326 3.91 19.20 -15.45
N THR A 327 3.45 20.22 -14.74
CA THR A 327 3.79 21.63 -15.02
C THR A 327 4.29 22.34 -13.76
N GLU A 328 4.91 23.51 -13.94
CA GLU A 328 5.41 24.35 -12.84
C GLU A 328 4.31 24.90 -11.90
N ASP A 329 3.04 24.72 -12.25
CA ASP A 329 1.89 25.15 -11.45
C ASP A 329 1.30 24.02 -10.59
N ALA A 330 1.78 22.78 -10.71
CA ALA A 330 1.35 21.67 -9.86
C ALA A 330 1.68 21.93 -8.39
N SER A 331 0.78 21.56 -7.48
CA SER A 331 0.96 21.81 -6.04
C SER A 331 0.37 20.75 -5.12
N CYS A 332 -0.30 19.74 -5.67
CA CYS A 332 -0.92 18.67 -4.93
C CYS A 332 -0.16 17.35 -5.10
N ALA A 333 0.01 16.63 -4.00
CA ALA A 333 0.43 15.23 -4.06
C ALA A 333 -0.74 14.38 -4.62
N PRO A 334 -0.48 13.42 -5.53
CA PRO A 334 -1.52 12.62 -6.15
C PRO A 334 -2.11 11.59 -5.17
N PRO A 335 -3.44 11.39 -5.13
CA PRO A 335 -4.03 10.30 -4.37
C PRO A 335 -3.78 8.98 -5.11
N THR A 336 -3.52 7.90 -4.37
CA THR A 336 -3.38 6.56 -4.94
C THR A 336 -4.16 5.54 -4.11
N ALA A 337 -4.74 4.53 -4.76
CA ALA A 337 -5.41 3.43 -4.05
C ALA A 337 -5.35 2.13 -4.86
N LYS A 338 -5.33 1.00 -4.15
CA LYS A 338 -5.44 -0.34 -4.74
C LYS A 338 -6.91 -0.73 -4.92
N VAL A 339 -7.24 -1.36 -6.04
CA VAL A 339 -8.57 -1.90 -6.32
C VAL A 339 -8.47 -3.40 -6.58
N THR A 340 -9.18 -4.20 -5.78
CA THR A 340 -9.35 -5.64 -6.01
C THR A 340 -10.69 -5.91 -6.67
N VAL A 341 -10.66 -6.32 -7.93
CA VAL A 341 -11.88 -6.63 -8.71
C VAL A 341 -12.13 -8.13 -8.64
N LYS A 342 -13.25 -8.53 -8.03
CA LYS A 342 -13.68 -9.91 -7.88
C LYS A 342 -14.42 -10.41 -9.13
N PRO A 343 -14.35 -11.71 -9.45
CA PRO A 343 -15.23 -12.33 -10.43
C PRO A 343 -16.72 -12.15 -10.10
N VAL A 344 -17.54 -12.08 -11.13
CA VAL A 344 -19.01 -12.14 -10.99
C VAL A 344 -19.36 -13.47 -10.32
N PRO A 345 -20.16 -13.49 -9.24
CA PRO A 345 -20.57 -14.72 -8.59
C PRO A 345 -21.28 -15.68 -9.56
N MET A 346 -20.92 -16.97 -9.51
CA MET A 346 -21.48 -18.00 -10.38
C MET A 346 -21.90 -19.23 -9.57
N LEU A 347 -22.96 -19.91 -10.01
CA LEU A 347 -23.35 -21.20 -9.43
C LEU A 347 -22.18 -22.20 -9.52
N GLY A 348 -21.95 -22.88 -8.41
CA GLY A 348 -20.90 -23.88 -8.28
C GLY A 348 -19.51 -23.32 -8.08
N ASP A 349 -19.29 -22.00 -8.08
CA ASP A 349 -18.01 -21.36 -7.75
C ASP A 349 -18.05 -20.91 -6.28
N ILE A 350 -17.54 -21.75 -5.38
CA ILE A 350 -17.73 -21.63 -3.94
C ILE A 350 -16.57 -20.87 -3.29
N ASN A 351 -15.39 -20.90 -3.91
CA ASN A 351 -14.26 -20.06 -3.50
C ASN A 351 -14.23 -18.70 -4.21
N GLN A 352 -15.16 -18.43 -5.14
CA GLN A 352 -15.34 -17.16 -5.86
C GLN A 352 -14.08 -16.77 -6.63
N ASP A 353 -13.39 -17.75 -7.22
CA ASP A 353 -12.19 -17.53 -8.02
C ASP A 353 -12.49 -17.29 -9.52
N GLY A 354 -13.77 -17.31 -9.89
CA GLY A 354 -14.23 -17.12 -11.25
C GLY A 354 -14.22 -18.41 -12.07
N THR A 355 -13.90 -19.55 -11.48
CA THR A 355 -13.89 -20.84 -12.15
C THR A 355 -14.53 -21.94 -11.31
N VAL A 356 -15.45 -22.70 -11.91
CA VAL A 356 -16.03 -23.87 -11.25
C VAL A 356 -15.07 -25.06 -11.39
N THR A 357 -14.55 -25.56 -10.27
CA THR A 357 -13.54 -26.62 -10.24
C THR A 357 -13.91 -27.78 -9.30
N ARG A 358 -13.04 -28.79 -9.21
CA ARG A 358 -13.20 -29.88 -8.23
C ARG A 358 -13.03 -29.40 -6.78
N ARG A 359 -12.36 -28.27 -6.57
CA ARG A 359 -12.18 -27.68 -5.25
C ARG A 359 -13.54 -27.24 -4.69
N ASP A 360 -14.36 -26.64 -5.55
CA ASP A 360 -15.71 -26.21 -5.23
C ASP A 360 -16.61 -27.38 -4.82
N ALA A 361 -16.58 -28.46 -5.60
CA ALA A 361 -17.29 -29.68 -5.24
C ALA A 361 -16.89 -30.20 -3.85
N SER A 362 -15.60 -30.15 -3.51
CA SER A 362 -15.10 -30.54 -2.17
C SER A 362 -15.53 -29.56 -1.07
N MET A 363 -15.69 -28.28 -1.40
CA MET A 363 -16.18 -27.27 -0.47
C MET A 363 -17.68 -27.48 -0.17
N VAL A 364 -18.50 -27.71 -1.20
CA VAL A 364 -19.91 -28.10 -1.04
C VAL A 364 -20.04 -29.36 -0.18
N TRP A 365 -19.23 -30.37 -0.42
CA TRP A 365 -19.24 -31.59 0.41
C TRP A 365 -18.91 -31.31 1.88
N SER A 366 -18.00 -30.38 2.14
CA SER A 366 -17.64 -29.96 3.50
C SER A 366 -18.76 -29.18 4.18
N ILE A 367 -19.51 -28.38 3.41
CA ILE A 367 -20.71 -27.65 3.84
C ILE A 367 -21.83 -28.64 4.17
N ALA A 368 -22.14 -29.57 3.25
CA ALA A 368 -23.15 -30.61 3.42
C ALA A 368 -22.93 -31.50 4.67
N LYS A 369 -21.66 -31.74 5.03
CA LYS A 369 -21.30 -32.48 6.26
C LYS A 369 -21.31 -31.65 7.54
N GLY A 370 -21.50 -30.32 7.45
CA GLY A 370 -21.37 -29.41 8.58
C GLY A 370 -19.93 -29.26 9.09
N THR A 371 -18.93 -29.69 8.33
CA THR A 371 -17.50 -29.49 8.67
C THR A 371 -16.99 -28.12 8.23
N ARG A 372 -17.77 -27.39 7.44
CA ARG A 372 -17.53 -26.01 7.04
C ARG A 372 -18.84 -25.23 7.15
N THR A 373 -18.80 -24.09 7.81
CA THR A 373 -19.90 -23.12 7.86
C THR A 373 -19.59 -21.97 6.92
N VAL A 374 -20.58 -21.52 6.17
CA VAL A 374 -20.49 -20.41 5.21
C VAL A 374 -21.72 -19.52 5.34
N GLY A 375 -21.66 -18.31 4.79
CA GLY A 375 -22.81 -17.39 4.75
C GLY A 375 -23.80 -17.73 3.64
N ASP A 376 -24.97 -17.08 3.67
CA ASP A 376 -26.09 -17.34 2.76
C ASP A 376 -25.74 -17.16 1.28
N ASP A 377 -24.88 -16.21 0.93
CA ASP A 377 -24.47 -15.99 -0.46
C ASP A 377 -23.76 -17.22 -1.03
N ILE A 378 -22.85 -17.83 -0.26
CA ILE A 378 -22.16 -19.05 -0.68
C ILE A 378 -23.13 -20.24 -0.69
N MET A 379 -24.12 -20.28 0.21
CA MET A 379 -25.15 -21.32 0.17
C MET A 379 -25.97 -21.26 -1.14
N LYS A 380 -26.29 -20.06 -1.62
CA LYS A 380 -26.96 -19.87 -2.93
C LYS A 380 -26.08 -20.32 -4.10
N LEU A 381 -24.78 -20.05 -4.06
CA LEU A 381 -23.86 -20.55 -5.10
C LEU A 381 -23.72 -22.08 -5.05
N ALA A 382 -23.82 -22.68 -3.86
CA ALA A 382 -23.66 -24.11 -3.63
C ALA A 382 -24.88 -24.95 -4.03
N ASP A 383 -26.10 -24.41 -3.94
CA ASP A 383 -27.34 -25.05 -4.42
C ASP A 383 -27.43 -24.97 -5.96
N VAL A 384 -26.63 -25.81 -6.61
CA VAL A 384 -26.53 -25.83 -8.08
C VAL A 384 -27.73 -26.51 -8.73
N ASN A 385 -28.54 -27.22 -7.97
CA ASN A 385 -29.71 -27.91 -8.49
C ASN A 385 -31.01 -27.07 -8.34
N GLY A 386 -31.03 -26.12 -7.40
CA GLY A 386 -32.12 -25.19 -7.11
C GLY A 386 -33.22 -25.77 -6.21
N ASP A 387 -32.94 -26.79 -5.39
CA ASP A 387 -33.93 -27.47 -4.53
C ASP A 387 -34.02 -26.87 -3.11
N GLY A 388 -33.20 -25.87 -2.81
CA GLY A 388 -33.16 -25.17 -1.53
C GLY A 388 -32.33 -25.87 -0.46
N GLN A 389 -31.65 -26.97 -0.79
CA GLN A 389 -30.73 -27.67 0.10
C GLN A 389 -29.33 -27.72 -0.51
N VAL A 390 -28.30 -27.60 0.34
CA VAL A 390 -26.91 -27.80 -0.07
C VAL A 390 -26.45 -29.15 0.44
N ASP A 391 -26.38 -30.14 -0.44
CA ASP A 391 -26.09 -31.52 -0.07
C ASP A 391 -25.08 -32.25 -0.97
N ALA A 392 -25.03 -33.58 -0.86
CA ALA A 392 -24.12 -34.42 -1.63
C ALA A 392 -24.41 -34.40 -3.14
N LEU A 393 -25.66 -34.13 -3.53
CA LEU A 393 -26.10 -34.06 -4.92
C LEU A 393 -25.48 -32.85 -5.61
N ASP A 394 -25.46 -31.69 -4.94
CA ASP A 394 -24.81 -30.48 -5.48
C ASP A 394 -23.32 -30.69 -5.73
N SER A 395 -22.63 -31.29 -4.75
CA SER A 395 -21.22 -31.66 -4.90
C SER A 395 -21.00 -32.60 -6.11
N ALA A 396 -21.87 -33.59 -6.28
CA ALA A 396 -21.82 -34.52 -7.41
C ALA A 396 -22.14 -33.83 -8.76
N MET A 397 -23.05 -32.86 -8.77
CA MET A 397 -23.39 -32.08 -9.95
C MET A 397 -22.24 -31.17 -10.38
N ILE A 398 -21.58 -30.48 -9.45
CA ILE A 398 -20.36 -29.71 -9.73
C ILE A 398 -19.28 -30.62 -10.33
N TYR A 399 -19.07 -31.80 -9.74
CA TYR A 399 -18.13 -32.79 -10.31
C TYR A 399 -18.55 -33.25 -11.72
N GLY A 400 -19.85 -33.44 -11.95
CA GLY A 400 -20.43 -33.76 -13.25
C GLY A 400 -20.16 -32.67 -14.29
N TYR A 401 -20.33 -31.41 -13.91
CA TYR A 401 -20.03 -30.23 -14.74
C TYR A 401 -18.54 -30.16 -15.10
N VAL A 402 -17.67 -30.22 -14.09
CA VAL A 402 -16.20 -30.16 -14.28
C VAL A 402 -15.66 -31.34 -15.11
N SER A 403 -16.33 -32.50 -15.08
CA SER A 403 -15.98 -33.66 -15.90
C SER A 403 -16.62 -33.67 -17.30
N GLY A 404 -17.38 -32.65 -17.65
CA GLY A 404 -18.07 -32.52 -18.95
C GLY A 404 -19.28 -33.46 -19.12
N LYS A 405 -19.73 -34.11 -18.04
CA LYS A 405 -20.93 -34.99 -18.05
C LYS A 405 -22.22 -34.20 -17.98
N ILE A 406 -22.18 -33.03 -17.37
CA ILE A 406 -23.27 -32.05 -17.31
C ILE A 406 -22.75 -30.78 -18.00
N LYS A 407 -23.60 -30.10 -18.77
CA LYS A 407 -23.21 -28.89 -19.50
C LYS A 407 -23.58 -27.60 -18.78
N GLU A 408 -24.59 -27.65 -17.93
CA GLU A 408 -25.12 -26.49 -17.19
C GLU A 408 -25.80 -26.97 -15.91
N PHE A 409 -25.89 -26.09 -14.92
CA PHE A 409 -26.62 -26.31 -13.69
C PHE A 409 -28.12 -26.01 -13.88
N SER A 410 -28.99 -26.71 -13.15
CA SER A 410 -30.44 -26.47 -13.22
C SER A 410 -30.90 -25.35 -12.29
N GLY A 411 -30.13 -25.06 -11.24
CA GLY A 411 -30.34 -23.93 -10.34
C GLY A 411 -30.17 -22.59 -11.07
N LYS A 412 -30.64 -21.51 -10.43
CA LYS A 412 -30.48 -20.14 -10.92
C LYS A 412 -30.12 -19.20 -9.79
N LEU A 413 -29.21 -18.28 -10.03
CA LEU A 413 -29.06 -17.10 -9.19
C LEU A 413 -30.26 -16.19 -9.47
N THR A 414 -31.15 -16.05 -8.51
CA THR A 414 -32.21 -15.04 -8.54
C THR A 414 -31.68 -13.78 -7.87
N GLU A 415 -31.94 -12.61 -8.48
CA GLU A 415 -31.65 -11.29 -7.90
C GLU A 415 -32.25 -11.10 -6.50
#